data_AF-A0A7X0IVG8-F1
#
_entry.id   AF-A0A7X0IVG8-F1
#
_cell.length_a   1.000
_cell.length_b   1.000
_cell.length_c   1.000
_cell.angle_alpha   90.00
_cell.angle_beta   90.00
_cell.angle_gamma   90.00
#
_symmetry.space_group_name_H-M   'P 1'
#
loop_
_entity.id
_entity.type
_entity.pdbx_description
1 polymer ?
#
loop_
_entity_poly.entity_id
_entity_poly.type
_entity_poly.pdbx_seq_one_letter_code
_entity_poly.pdbx_strand_id
1 'polypeptide(L)' 'MTIVVTDLAAEKERLSAEGILPETEARGSFGAVASFFDEENNRIVLAEPPKS' A
#
# COMPACT_ATOMS: atom_id res chain seq x y z
N MET A 1 5.04 9.96 -0.10
CA MET A 1 5.51 9.41 -1.40
C MET A 1 4.54 8.35 -1.88
N THR A 2 4.29 8.22 -3.19
CA THR A 2 3.41 7.18 -3.74
C THR A 2 4.18 6.24 -4.65
N ILE A 3 4.03 4.95 -4.45
CA ILE A 3 4.64 3.88 -5.23
C ILE A 3 3.50 3.09 -5.88
N VAL A 4 3.54 2.97 -7.21
CA VAL A 4 2.57 2.17 -7.95
C VAL A 4 3.03 0.72 -7.96
N VAL A 5 2.15 -0.19 -7.55
CA VAL A 5 2.41 -1.63 -7.48
C VAL A 5 1.41 -2.38 -8.34
N THR A 6 1.81 -3.56 -8.83
CA THR A 6 0.94 -4.43 -9.65
C THR A 6 -0.08 -5.22 -8.83
N ASP A 7 0.24 -5.55 -7.58
CA ASP A 7 -0.63 -6.27 -6.66
C ASP A 7 -0.44 -5.72 -5.25
N LEU A 8 -1.42 -4.96 -4.76
CA LEU A 8 -1.34 -4.37 -3.43
C LEU A 8 -1.47 -5.40 -2.33
N ALA A 9 -2.22 -6.48 -2.57
CA ALA A 9 -2.43 -7.52 -1.56
C ALA A 9 -1.14 -8.30 -1.31
N ALA A 10 -0.42 -8.67 -2.37
CA ALA A 10 0.87 -9.35 -2.28
C ALA A 10 1.94 -8.50 -1.57
N GLU A 11 2.03 -7.21 -1.90
CA GLU A 11 3.00 -6.33 -1.22
C GLU A 11 2.65 -6.09 0.25
N LYS A 12 1.36 -5.97 0.58
CA LYS A 12 0.93 -5.91 1.99
C LYS A 12 1.31 -7.16 2.76
N GLU A 13 1.15 -8.35 2.18
CA GLU A 13 1.54 -9.60 2.83
C GLU A 13 3.05 -9.64 3.07
N ARG A 14 3.85 -9.27 2.06
CA ARG A 14 5.31 -9.17 2.19
C ARG A 14 5.73 -8.20 3.29
N LEU A 15 5.14 -7.00 3.31
CA LEU A 15 5.43 -5.98 4.34
C LEU A 15 4.98 -6.43 5.73
N SER A 16 3.83 -7.11 5.84
CA SER A 16 3.33 -7.62 7.11
C SER A 16 4.24 -8.69 7.70
N ALA A 17 4.88 -9.52 6.86
CA ALA A 17 5.89 -10.48 7.29
C ALA A 17 7.15 -9.81 7.88
N GLU A 18 7.40 -8.55 7.54
CA GLU A 18 8.46 -7.70 8.09
C GLU A 18 7.98 -6.84 9.27
N GLY A 19 6.72 -6.98 9.70
CA GLY A 19 6.13 -6.20 10.78
C GLY A 19 5.63 -4.81 10.36
N ILE A 20 5.64 -4.50 9.07
CA ILE A 20 5.17 -3.22 8.52
C ILE A 20 3.69 -3.35 8.15
N LEU A 21 2.84 -2.69 8.93
CA LEU A 21 1.40 -2.76 8.77
C LEU A 21 0.83 -1.49 8.13
N PRO A 22 -0.22 -1.58 7.30
CA PRO A 22 -0.88 -0.41 6.75
C PRO A 22 -1.65 0.34 7.84
N GLU A 23 -1.52 1.66 7.85
CA GLU A 23 -2.32 2.56 8.68
C GLU A 23 -3.74 2.69 8.14
N THR A 24 -3.86 2.85 6.82
CA THR A 24 -5.17 2.93 6.14
C THR A 24 -5.15 2.17 4.83
N GLU A 25 -6.33 1.71 4.43
CA GLU A 25 -6.58 1.03 3.17
C GLU A 25 -7.90 1.50 2.57
N ALA A 26 -7.93 1.70 1.26
CA ALA A 26 -9.13 2.01 0.51
C ALA A 26 -9.11 1.30 -0.85
N ARG A 27 -10.28 0.87 -1.31
CA ARG A 27 -10.48 0.24 -2.63
C ARG A 27 -11.72 0.82 -3.30
N GLY A 28 -11.65 1.07 -4.60
CA GLY A 28 -12.74 1.63 -5.39
C GLY A 28 -12.52 1.55 -6.89
N SER A 29 -13.31 2.30 -7.66
CA SER A 29 -13.19 2.39 -9.13
C SER A 29 -11.83 2.92 -9.61
N PHE A 30 -11.10 3.59 -8.73
CA PHE A 30 -9.75 4.10 -8.95
C PHE A 30 -8.64 3.07 -8.65
N GLY A 31 -8.99 1.82 -8.32
CA GLY A 31 -8.04 0.79 -7.90
C GLY A 31 -8.00 0.61 -6.39
N ALA A 32 -6.84 0.26 -5.84
CA ALA A 32 -6.64 0.07 -4.41
C ALA A 32 -5.45 0.89 -3.91
N VAL A 33 -5.54 1.42 -2.70
CA VAL A 33 -4.46 2.18 -2.06
C VAL A 33 -4.31 1.77 -0.60
N ALA A 34 -3.08 1.71 -0.11
CA ALA A 34 -2.78 1.59 1.30
C ALA A 34 -1.68 2.57 1.68
N SER A 35 -1.73 3.10 2.90
CA SER A 35 -0.67 3.97 3.42
C SER A 35 0.02 3.37 4.63
N PHE A 36 1.31 3.64 4.72
CA PHE A 36 2.26 3.12 5.68
C PHE A 36 3.13 4.26 6.19
N PHE A 37 3.79 4.03 7.31
CA PHE A 37 4.83 4.91 7.84
C PHE A 37 6.14 4.15 7.93
N ASP A 38 7.24 4.82 7.59
CA ASP A 38 8.58 4.32 7.90
C ASP A 38 8.99 4.69 9.33
N GLU A 39 10.20 4.31 9.73
CA GLU A 39 10.75 4.58 11.06
C GLU A 39 10.95 6.08 11.36
N GLU A 40 11.04 6.91 10.32
CA GLU A 40 11.17 8.36 10.41
C GLU A 40 9.80 9.07 10.37
N ASN A 41 8.70 8.31 10.37
CA ASN A 41 7.33 8.80 10.30
C ASN A 41 6.99 9.50 8.96
N ASN A 42 7.69 9.14 7.88
CA ASN A 42 7.31 9.57 6.54
C ASN A 42 6.16 8.71 6.01
N ARG A 43 5.18 9.36 5.40
CA ARG A 43 4.04 8.67 4.78
C ARG A 43 4.41 8.09 3.42
N ILE A 44 4.27 6.78 3.29
CA ILE A 44 4.42 6.02 2.05
C ILE A 44 3.04 5.50 1.65
N VAL A 45 2.67 5.65 0.38
CA VAL A 45 1.41 5.15 -0.19
C VAL A 45 1.74 4.12 -1.24
N LEU A 46 1.18 2.93 -1.14
CA LEU A 46 1.17 1.94 -2.21
C LEU A 46 -0.16 2.05 -2.95
N ALA A 47 -0.11 2.08 -4.27
CA ALA A 47 -1.30 2.19 -5.13
C ALA A 47 -1.29 1.10 -6.21
N GLU A 48 -2.34 0.29 -6.25
CA GLU A 48 -2.64 -0.64 -7.35
C GLU A 48 -3.68 0.02 -8.27
N PRO A 49 -3.37 0.23 -9.57
CA PRO A 49 -4.34 0.75 -10.53
C PRO A 49 -5.57 -0.17 -10.68
N PRO A 50 -6.72 0.35 -11.15
CA PRO A 50 -7.87 -0.50 -11.43
C PRO A 50 -7.53 -1.46 -12.56
N LYS A 51 -7.96 -2.73 -12.42
CA LYS A 51 -7.84 -3.71 -13.49
C LYS A 51 -8.79 -3.31 -14.62
N SER A 52 -8.23 -3.05 -15.81
CA SER A 52 -8.97 -2.73 -17.04
C SER A 52 -9.64 -3.96 -17.64
#